data_AF-A0A526RVK7-F1
#
_entry.id   AF-A0A526RVK7-F1
#
_cell.length_a   1.000
_cell.length_b   1.000
_cell.length_c   1.000
_cell.angle_alpha   90.00
_cell.angle_beta   90.00
_cell.angle_gamma   90.00
#
_symmetry.space_group_name_H-M   'P 1'
#
loop_
_entity.id
_entity.type
_entity.pdbx_description
1 polymer ?
#
loop_
_entity_poly.entity_id
_entity_poly.type
_entity_poly.pdbx_seq_one_letter_code
_entity_poly.pdbx_strand_id
1 'polypeptide(L)'
;MRRLLRGLLSIIGVAILAMQPSLANSPCSGRKGGISHCQGSTFVCNDGSVSASKKNCTAYLGGSSSRALGLMDSENSNMVPSGNPGDCSCRSGQYCIGPRGGHYCFTDSGAKSYLRN
;
A
#
# COMPACT_ATOMS: atom_id res chain seq x y z
N MET A 1 0.12 30.55 -49.06
CA MET A 1 0.22 30.72 -47.59
C MET A 1 -0.93 30.09 -46.78
N ARG A 2 -2.18 30.00 -47.27
CA ARG A 2 -3.32 29.43 -46.50
C ARG A 2 -3.45 27.89 -46.48
N ARG A 3 -2.68 27.17 -47.32
CA ARG A 3 -2.66 25.69 -47.36
C ARG A 3 -1.73 25.07 -46.31
N LEU A 4 -0.67 25.79 -45.93
CA LEU A 4 0.25 25.38 -44.86
C LEU A 4 -0.40 25.50 -43.47
N LEU A 5 -1.32 26.44 -43.29
CA LEU A 5 -2.07 26.62 -42.05
C LEU A 5 -3.09 25.50 -41.77
N ARG A 6 -3.57 24.81 -42.81
CA ARG A 6 -4.50 23.67 -42.68
C ARG A 6 -3.78 22.34 -42.44
N GLY A 7 -2.56 22.18 -42.95
CA GLY A 7 -1.73 21.00 -42.68
C GLY A 7 -1.20 20.98 -41.24
N LEU A 8 -0.79 22.14 -40.72
CA LEU A 8 -0.31 22.28 -39.34
C LEU A 8 -1.40 22.05 -38.29
N LEU A 9 -2.66 22.38 -38.58
CA LEU A 9 -3.78 22.10 -37.67
C LEU A 9 -4.15 20.61 -37.59
N SER A 10 -3.78 19.80 -38.60
CA SER A 10 -4.16 18.38 -38.66
C SER A 10 -3.14 17.43 -38.03
N ILE A 11 -1.92 17.90 -37.77
CA ILE A 11 -0.83 17.10 -37.16
C ILE A 11 -0.81 17.24 -35.63
N ILE A 12 -1.41 18.30 -35.07
CA ILE A 12 -1.40 18.59 -33.62
C ILE A 12 -2.49 17.81 -32.85
N GLY A 13 -3.47 17.22 -33.54
CA GLY A 13 -4.66 16.62 -32.92
C GLY A 13 -4.52 15.18 -32.38
N VAL A 14 -3.41 14.47 -32.60
CA VAL A 14 -3.30 13.01 -32.33
C VAL A 14 -2.13 12.69 -31.39
N ALA A 15 -1.99 13.40 -30.27
CA ALA A 15 -0.88 13.16 -29.33
C ALA A 15 -1.26 13.24 -27.84
N ILE A 16 -2.53 13.05 -27.46
CA ILE A 16 -2.97 13.18 -26.04
C ILE A 16 -3.51 11.85 -25.46
N LEU A 17 -3.33 10.71 -26.13
CA LEU A 17 -3.83 9.42 -25.61
C LEU A 17 -2.76 8.60 -24.88
N ALA A 18 -2.22 9.11 -23.77
CA ALA A 18 -1.34 8.32 -22.90
C ALA A 18 -1.37 8.76 -21.43
N MET A 19 -2.55 8.91 -20.83
CA MET A 19 -2.69 8.89 -19.36
C MET A 19 -3.55 7.69 -19.00
N GLN A 20 -2.90 6.54 -18.83
CA GLN A 20 -3.49 5.37 -18.22
C GLN A 20 -3.40 5.59 -16.70
N PRO A 21 -4.46 5.95 -15.96
CA PRO A 21 -4.40 5.89 -14.51
C PRO A 21 -4.21 4.42 -14.12
N SER A 22 -3.00 4.05 -13.72
CA SER A 22 -2.68 2.72 -13.20
C SER A 22 -3.25 2.55 -11.80
N LEU A 23 -4.57 2.55 -11.65
CA LEU A 23 -5.21 2.64 -10.33
C LEU A 23 -6.35 1.64 -10.18
N ALA A 24 -5.99 0.46 -9.69
CA ALA A 24 -6.90 -0.36 -8.87
C ALA A 24 -6.18 -1.34 -7.92
N ASN A 25 -4.88 -1.61 -8.09
CA ASN A 25 -4.20 -2.69 -7.37
C ASN A 25 -2.83 -2.31 -6.76
N SER A 26 -2.57 -1.01 -6.57
CA SER A 26 -1.39 -0.57 -5.82
C SER A 26 -1.69 -0.64 -4.31
N PRO A 27 -0.84 -1.33 -3.52
CA PRO A 27 -0.99 -1.38 -2.07
C PRO A 27 -0.96 0.04 -1.48
N CYS A 28 -1.77 0.26 -0.43
CA CYS A 28 -1.85 1.54 0.27
C CYS A 28 -2.19 2.77 -0.60
N SER A 29 -3.05 2.62 -1.60
CA SER A 29 -3.50 3.71 -2.47
C SER A 29 -4.60 4.61 -1.87
N GLY A 30 -4.81 5.77 -2.49
CA GLY A 30 -5.86 6.72 -2.11
C GLY A 30 -5.62 7.31 -0.71
N ARG A 31 -6.64 7.23 0.15
CA ARG A 31 -6.60 7.79 1.52
C ARG A 31 -5.57 7.13 2.44
N LYS A 32 -5.05 5.95 2.08
CA LYS A 32 -4.04 5.21 2.85
C LYS A 32 -2.65 5.86 2.80
N GLY A 33 -2.39 6.74 1.82
CA GLY A 33 -1.20 7.59 1.78
C GLY A 33 0.11 6.89 1.43
N GLY A 34 0.07 5.72 0.79
CA GLY A 34 1.26 4.95 0.42
C GLY A 34 1.72 3.96 1.49
N ILE A 35 2.70 3.13 1.13
CA ILE A 35 3.28 2.12 2.02
C ILE A 35 4.15 2.82 3.05
N SER A 36 3.93 2.51 4.33
CA SER A 36 4.82 2.92 5.42
C SER A 36 5.97 1.93 5.56
N HIS A 37 5.64 0.65 5.78
CA HIS A 37 6.61 -0.45 5.88
C HIS A 37 5.93 -1.81 5.63
N CYS A 38 6.73 -2.87 5.60
CA CYS A 38 6.24 -4.23 5.55
C CYS A 38 6.27 -4.86 6.94
N GLN A 39 5.19 -5.55 7.31
CA GLN A 39 5.18 -6.50 8.42
C GLN A 39 5.08 -7.91 7.83
N GLY A 40 6.24 -8.54 7.61
CA GLY A 40 6.36 -9.75 6.79
C GLY A 40 5.77 -9.51 5.39
N SER A 41 4.82 -10.34 4.98
CA SER A 41 4.14 -10.18 3.68
C SER A 41 3.07 -9.07 3.64
N THR A 42 2.67 -8.52 4.79
CA THR A 42 1.59 -7.52 4.91
C THR A 42 2.12 -6.11 4.71
N PHE A 43 1.40 -5.29 3.94
CA PHE A 43 1.73 -3.86 3.82
C PHE A 43 1.03 -3.07 4.93
N VAL A 44 1.82 -2.33 5.70
CA VAL A 44 1.32 -1.31 6.63
C VAL A 44 1.36 0.05 5.92
N CYS A 45 0.24 0.76 5.96
CA CYS A 45 0.05 2.01 5.24
C CYS A 45 0.32 3.24 6.14
N ASN A 46 0.51 4.41 5.54
CA ASN A 46 0.79 5.64 6.27
C ASN A 46 -0.37 6.12 7.15
N ASP A 47 -1.62 5.77 6.81
CA ASP A 47 -2.79 5.99 7.67
C ASP A 47 -2.88 5.02 8.87
N GLY A 48 -1.88 4.15 9.04
CA GLY A 48 -1.84 3.13 10.08
C GLY A 48 -2.70 1.91 9.79
N SER A 49 -3.31 1.78 8.62
CA SER A 49 -4.10 0.60 8.24
C SER A 49 -3.24 -0.48 7.55
N VAL A 50 -3.77 -1.70 7.47
CA VAL A 50 -3.18 -2.74 6.62
C VAL A 50 -3.78 -2.72 5.21
N SER A 51 -2.97 -2.98 4.20
CA SER A 51 -3.44 -3.08 2.81
C SER A 51 -4.18 -4.39 2.57
N ALA A 52 -5.28 -4.34 1.82
CA ALA A 52 -5.98 -5.54 1.35
C ALA A 52 -5.29 -6.24 0.16
N SER A 53 -4.15 -5.71 -0.29
CA SER A 53 -3.37 -6.26 -1.40
C SER A 53 -2.97 -7.71 -1.15
N LYS A 54 -3.07 -8.54 -2.19
CA LYS A 54 -2.66 -9.95 -2.16
C LYS A 54 -1.16 -10.17 -2.40
N LYS A 55 -0.45 -9.11 -2.78
CA LYS A 55 0.98 -9.16 -3.09
C LYS A 55 1.78 -9.39 -1.81
N ASN A 56 2.97 -9.96 -1.93
CA ASN A 56 3.90 -10.02 -0.82
C ASN A 56 4.65 -8.68 -0.72
N CYS A 57 4.56 -8.02 0.44
CA CYS A 57 5.18 -6.71 0.67
C CYS A 57 6.70 -6.71 0.49
N THR A 58 7.41 -7.67 1.07
CA THR A 58 8.87 -7.74 0.95
C THR A 58 9.31 -8.02 -0.47
N ALA A 59 8.59 -8.88 -1.21
CA ALA A 59 8.86 -9.09 -2.63
C ALA A 59 8.55 -7.85 -3.48
N TYR A 60 7.48 -7.12 -3.14
CA TYR A 60 7.08 -5.90 -3.85
C TYR A 60 8.09 -4.75 -3.66
N LEU A 61 8.61 -4.56 -2.45
CA LEU A 61 9.63 -3.54 -2.17
C LEU A 61 11.05 -4.00 -2.55
N GLY A 62 11.36 -5.29 -2.44
CA GLY A 62 12.65 -5.88 -2.80
C GLY A 62 12.96 -5.85 -4.30
N GLY A 63 11.95 -5.68 -5.16
CA GLY A 63 12.13 -5.36 -6.58
C GLY A 63 12.42 -3.87 -6.86
N SER A 64 12.33 -3.01 -5.84
CA SER A 64 12.53 -1.56 -5.91
C SER A 64 13.76 -1.15 -5.08
N SER A 65 14.92 -1.75 -5.36
CA SER A 65 16.14 -1.57 -4.57
C SER A 65 16.64 -0.12 -4.54
N SER A 66 16.52 0.54 -3.39
CA SER A 66 17.59 1.36 -2.79
C SER A 66 17.18 1.88 -1.42
N ARG A 67 17.80 1.35 -0.36
CA ARG A 67 18.62 2.09 0.62
C ARG A 67 19.15 1.10 1.68
N ALA A 68 20.39 0.67 1.47
CA ALA A 68 21.26 0.34 2.59
C ALA A 68 21.53 1.63 3.36
N LEU A 69 21.05 1.75 4.60
CA LEU A 69 21.54 2.62 5.67
C LEU A 69 20.74 2.38 6.96
N GLY A 70 21.08 1.27 7.64
CA GLY A 70 21.23 1.26 9.09
C GLY A 70 20.00 0.98 9.98
N LEU A 71 20.26 0.11 10.97
CA LEU A 71 19.54 -0.13 12.23
C LEU A 71 18.40 -1.18 12.21
N MET A 72 18.85 -2.44 12.23
CA MET A 72 18.33 -3.59 12.98
C MET A 72 16.89 -4.05 12.72
N ASP A 73 16.79 -5.24 12.13
CA ASP A 73 15.76 -6.24 12.44
C ASP A 73 14.32 -5.75 12.35
N SER A 74 13.90 -5.27 11.17
CA SER A 74 12.59 -5.74 10.66
C SER A 74 12.79 -7.19 10.28
N GLU A 75 12.93 -8.03 11.30
CA GLU A 75 12.77 -9.46 11.20
C GLU A 75 11.49 -9.64 10.38
N ASN A 76 11.54 -10.59 9.45
CA ASN A 76 10.44 -10.93 8.55
C ASN A 76 9.27 -11.56 9.34
N SER A 77 9.02 -11.07 10.55
CA SER A 77 7.94 -11.48 11.41
C SER A 77 6.66 -10.99 10.74
N ASN A 78 5.83 -11.94 10.35
CA ASN A 78 4.45 -11.64 9.99
C ASN A 78 3.75 -10.97 11.19
N MET A 79 2.57 -10.39 10.96
CA MET A 79 1.75 -9.92 12.06
C MET A 79 1.55 -11.05 13.08
N VAL A 80 1.64 -10.71 14.37
CA VAL A 80 1.51 -11.66 15.49
C VAL A 80 0.29 -11.32 16.35
N PRO A 81 -0.33 -12.31 17.01
CA PRO A 81 -1.47 -12.07 17.86
C PRO A 81 -1.05 -11.29 19.12
N SER A 82 -1.81 -10.25 19.47
CA SER A 82 -1.59 -9.49 20.71
C SER A 82 -1.99 -10.31 21.92
N GLY A 83 -1.16 -10.26 22.97
CA GLY A 83 -1.43 -10.88 24.26
C GLY A 83 -2.50 -10.16 25.08
N ASN A 84 -2.84 -8.90 24.73
CA ASN A 84 -3.85 -8.11 25.42
C ASN A 84 -5.04 -7.81 24.51
N PRO A 85 -6.28 -8.13 24.93
CA PRO A 85 -7.47 -7.80 24.17
C PRO A 85 -7.68 -6.27 24.17
N GLY A 86 -7.48 -5.63 23.03
CA GLY A 86 -7.68 -4.18 22.84
C GLY A 86 -6.41 -3.43 22.43
N ASP A 87 -5.23 -3.95 22.76
CA ASP A 87 -3.92 -3.37 22.43
C ASP A 87 -3.29 -4.10 21.23
N CYS A 88 -3.98 -4.07 20.08
CA CYS A 88 -3.49 -4.66 18.83
C CYS A 88 -3.41 -3.60 17.73
N SER A 89 -2.29 -2.88 17.67
CA SER A 89 -2.04 -1.86 16.66
C SER A 89 -1.45 -2.46 15.38
N CYS A 90 -1.97 -2.02 14.23
CA CYS A 90 -1.44 -2.42 12.93
C CYS A 90 0.02 -1.97 12.75
N ARG A 91 0.39 -0.82 13.30
CA ARG A 91 1.72 -0.24 13.19
C ARG A 91 2.77 -0.98 14.00
N SER A 92 2.34 -1.65 15.07
CA SER A 92 3.20 -2.49 15.92
C SER A 92 3.30 -3.93 15.44
N GLY A 93 2.68 -4.26 14.30
CA GLY A 93 2.65 -5.63 13.79
C GLY A 93 1.79 -6.60 14.61
N GLN A 94 0.86 -6.08 15.41
CA GLN A 94 0.01 -6.88 16.30
C GLN A 94 -1.42 -6.96 15.76
N TYR A 95 -2.10 -8.09 15.97
CA TYR A 95 -3.53 -8.24 15.66
C TYR A 95 -4.30 -8.89 16.80
N CYS A 96 -5.58 -8.55 16.90
CA CYS A 96 -6.56 -9.24 17.72
C CYS A 96 -7.40 -10.19 16.85
N ILE A 97 -8.00 -11.18 17.51
CA ILE A 97 -8.98 -12.06 16.90
C ILE A 97 -10.37 -11.65 17.39
N GLY A 98 -11.29 -11.39 16.46
CA GLY A 98 -12.66 -11.03 16.78
C GLY A 98 -13.49 -12.24 17.21
N PRO A 99 -14.70 -12.02 17.76
CA PRO A 99 -15.61 -13.10 18.17
C PRO A 99 -16.02 -14.03 17.00
N ARG A 100 -15.84 -13.59 15.76
CA ARG A 100 -16.08 -14.38 14.53
C ARG A 100 -14.80 -15.02 13.95
N GLY A 101 -13.69 -15.01 14.69
CA GLY A 101 -12.40 -15.53 14.23
C GLY A 101 -11.64 -14.62 13.25
N GLY A 102 -12.21 -13.48 12.85
CA GLY A 102 -11.53 -12.55 11.94
C GLY A 102 -10.37 -11.82 12.62
N HIS A 103 -9.23 -11.78 11.95
CA HIS A 103 -8.03 -11.09 12.42
C HIS A 103 -8.11 -9.59 12.09
N TYR A 104 -7.90 -8.73 13.08
CA TYR A 104 -7.95 -7.29 12.91
C TYR A 104 -6.93 -6.57 13.78
N CYS A 105 -6.56 -5.36 13.40
CA CYS A 105 -5.71 -4.46 14.16
C CYS A 105 -6.30 -3.05 14.14
N PHE A 106 -5.89 -2.19 15.07
CA PHE A 106 -6.32 -0.80 15.13
C PHE A 106 -5.39 0.10 14.32
N THR A 107 -5.97 1.01 13.55
CA THR A 107 -5.27 2.09 12.84
C THR A 107 -4.87 3.21 13.80
N ASP A 108 -4.05 4.15 13.32
CA ASP A 108 -3.65 5.33 14.08
C ASP A 108 -4.87 6.21 14.47
N SER A 109 -5.96 6.12 13.70
CA SER A 109 -7.24 6.79 13.97
C SER A 109 -8.20 5.98 14.87
N GLY A 110 -7.77 4.81 15.38
CA GLY A 110 -8.57 3.93 16.23
C GLY A 110 -9.62 3.10 15.47
N ALA A 111 -9.61 3.12 14.14
CA ALA A 111 -10.50 2.28 13.34
C ALA A 111 -9.96 0.84 13.25
N LYS A 112 -10.84 -0.15 13.07
CA LYS A 112 -10.41 -1.53 12.82
C LYS A 112 -10.00 -1.71 11.37
N SER A 113 -8.84 -2.32 11.17
CA SER A 113 -8.33 -2.78 9.88
C SER A 113 -8.20 -4.29 9.92
N TYR A 114 -8.82 -4.98 8.96
CA TYR A 114 -8.84 -6.44 8.95
C TYR A 114 -7.67 -6.99 8.14
N LEU A 115 -7.00 -7.99 8.72
CA LEU A 115 -5.96 -8.73 8.04
C LEU A 115 -6.59 -9.67 7.02
N ARG A 116 -5.86 -9.90 5.93
CA ARG A 116 -6.21 -10.88 4.91
C ARG A 116 -5.59 -12.22 5.30
N ASN A 117 -6.21 -12.91 6.28
CA ASN A 117 -5.88 -14.29 6.63
C ASN A 117 -6.57 -15.30 5.71
#